data_AF-A0A3P7MUU9-F1
#
_entry.id   AF-A0A3P7MUU9-F1
#
_cell.length_a   1.000
_cell.length_b   1.000
_cell.length_c   1.000
_cell.angle_alpha   90.00
_cell.angle_beta   90.00
_cell.angle_gamma   90.00
#
_symmetry.space_group_name_H-M   'P 1'
#
loop_
_entity.id
_entity.type
_entity.pdbx_description
1 polymer ?
#
loop_
_entity_poly.entity_id
_entity_poly.type
_entity_poly.pdbx_seq_one_letter_code
_entity_poly.pdbx_strand_id
1 'polypeptide(L)'
;MATSKSPADFSVSDIGRLYEIPREAVNALGYQRLLPSNLIKQVDTLGELVTVIREPILEVSSCMSVVRPSFPALRMVLWGPFGTGKSVTLNQAVYLAYTQNMVIVQHPGGKPFVICAFNHHCVNMF
;
A
#
# COMPACT_ATOMS: atom_id res chain seq x y z
N MET A 1 4.35 -8.20 19.43
CA MET A 1 5.28 -7.17 18.91
C MET A 1 5.07 -7.07 17.41
N ALA A 2 4.97 -5.85 16.87
CA ALA A 2 4.88 -5.63 15.43
C ALA A 2 6.22 -5.97 14.76
N THR A 3 6.18 -6.57 13.58
CA THR A 3 7.39 -6.84 12.80
C THR A 3 7.81 -5.61 12.00
N SER A 4 9.11 -5.38 11.85
CA SER A 4 9.69 -4.26 11.06
C SER A 4 10.04 -4.67 9.63
N LYS A 5 9.52 -5.81 9.14
CA LYS A 5 9.74 -6.31 7.78
C LYS A 5 9.10 -5.40 6.73
N SER A 6 9.75 -5.28 5.57
CA SER A 6 9.18 -4.63 4.39
C SER A 6 8.06 -5.50 3.79
N PRO A 7 7.02 -4.92 3.15
CA PRO A 7 5.97 -5.70 2.51
C PRO A 7 6.45 -6.60 1.37
N ALA A 8 7.64 -6.34 0.82
CA ALA A 8 8.28 -7.20 -0.18
C ALA A 8 8.75 -8.55 0.40
N ASP A 9 9.04 -8.60 1.71
CA ASP A 9 9.61 -9.78 2.38
C ASP A 9 8.56 -10.62 3.12
N PHE A 10 7.28 -10.29 2.95
CA PHE A 10 6.19 -11.02 3.60
C PHE A 10 6.03 -12.41 2.99
N SER A 11 5.89 -13.40 3.87
CA SER A 11 5.59 -14.78 3.50
C SER A 11 4.20 -15.18 3.95
N VAL A 12 3.69 -16.31 3.44
CA VAL A 12 2.40 -16.89 3.88
C VAL A 12 2.37 -17.11 5.40
N SER A 13 3.53 -17.39 6.02
CA SER A 13 3.65 -17.57 7.47
C SER A 13 3.49 -16.29 8.30
N ASP A 14 3.59 -15.12 7.67
CA ASP A 14 3.44 -13.82 8.32
C ASP A 14 2.00 -13.29 8.27
N ILE A 15 1.09 -13.97 7.55
CA ILE A 15 -0.32 -13.60 7.48
C ILE A 15 -0.94 -13.58 8.90
N GLY A 16 -1.69 -12.53 9.20
CA GLY A 16 -2.31 -12.30 10.51
C GLY A 16 -1.40 -11.63 11.54
N ARG A 17 -0.09 -11.49 11.27
CA ARG A 17 0.81 -10.72 12.14
C ARG A 17 0.62 -9.21 11.93
N LEU A 18 0.98 -8.45 12.96
CA LEU A 18 1.05 -7.00 12.90
C LEU A 18 2.42 -6.57 12.40
N TYR A 19 2.45 -5.54 11.56
CA TYR A 19 3.67 -4.87 11.16
C TYR A 19 3.49 -3.36 11.25
N GLU A 20 4.60 -2.67 11.47
CA GLU A 20 4.63 -1.22 11.62
C GLU A 20 5.18 -0.57 10.34
N ILE A 21 4.55 0.53 9.92
CA ILE A 21 5.06 1.40 8.87
C ILE A 21 5.84 2.54 9.53
N PRO A 22 7.14 2.73 9.20
CA PRO A 22 7.98 3.76 9.80
C PRO A 22 7.39 5.16 9.63
N ARG A 23 7.50 6.00 10.67
CA ARG A 23 6.93 7.35 10.69
C ARG A 23 7.44 8.23 9.56
N GLU A 24 8.68 8.03 9.14
CA GLU A 24 9.30 8.72 8.00
C GLU A 24 8.51 8.46 6.72
N ALA A 25 8.11 7.20 6.48
CA ALA A 25 7.30 6.82 5.33
C ALA A 25 5.87 7.36 5.45
N VAL A 26 5.28 7.34 6.65
CA VAL A 26 3.94 7.91 6.90
C VAL A 26 3.89 9.40 6.53
N ASN A 27 4.93 10.15 6.91
CA ASN A 27 5.03 11.58 6.60
C ASN A 27 5.30 11.82 5.12
N ALA A 28 6.24 11.08 4.51
CA ALA A 28 6.56 11.20 3.09
C ALA A 28 5.36 10.90 2.18
N LEU A 29 4.53 9.94 2.55
CA LEU A 29 3.35 9.53 1.81
C LEU A 29 2.10 10.38 2.13
N GLY A 30 2.19 11.36 3.04
CA GLY A 30 1.05 12.23 3.36
C GLY A 30 -0.15 11.50 3.96
N TYR A 31 0.10 10.37 4.65
CA TYR A 31 -0.94 9.47 5.16
C TYR A 31 -1.91 10.11 6.14
N GLN A 32 -1.54 11.22 6.78
CA GLN A 32 -2.43 12.05 7.59
C GLN A 32 -3.69 12.51 6.85
N ARG A 33 -3.66 12.58 5.51
CA ARG A 33 -4.80 13.00 4.67
C ARG A 33 -5.37 11.89 3.80
N LEU A 34 -4.60 10.82 3.55
CA LEU A 34 -4.92 9.78 2.57
C LEU A 34 -5.41 8.47 3.21
N LEU A 35 -5.13 8.26 4.50
CA LEU A 35 -5.60 7.07 5.22
C LEU A 35 -7.12 7.14 5.50
N PRO A 36 -7.77 5.98 5.69
CA PRO A 36 -9.13 5.94 6.23
C PRO A 36 -9.22 6.68 7.57
N SER A 37 -10.32 7.40 7.81
CA SER A 37 -10.50 8.24 9.00
C SER A 37 -10.30 7.49 10.33
N ASN A 38 -10.73 6.23 10.41
CA ASN A 38 -10.53 5.41 11.60
C ASN A 38 -9.04 5.07 11.83
N LEU A 39 -8.28 4.89 10.75
CA LEU A 39 -6.85 4.59 10.83
C LEU A 39 -6.04 5.85 11.17
N ILE A 40 -6.45 7.03 10.67
CA ILE A 40 -5.87 8.31 11.10
C ILE A 40 -6.01 8.48 12.61
N LYS A 41 -7.21 8.27 13.16
CA LYS A 41 -7.44 8.34 14.61
C LYS A 41 -6.59 7.36 15.41
N GLN A 42 -6.38 6.15 14.90
CA GLN A 42 -5.52 5.16 15.53
C GLN A 42 -4.07 5.64 15.56
N VAL A 43 -3.56 6.18 14.45
CA VAL A 43 -2.20 6.76 14.38
C VAL A 43 -2.07 7.95 15.33
N ASP A 44 -3.06 8.83 15.38
CA ASP A 44 -3.05 10.00 16.27
C ASP A 44 -3.05 9.58 17.75
N THR A 45 -3.73 8.48 18.08
CA THR A 45 -3.84 7.98 19.46
C THR A 45 -2.60 7.21 19.90
N LEU A 46 -2.09 6.32 19.04
CA LEU A 46 -0.99 5.40 19.38
C LEU A 46 0.39 5.98 19.03
N GLY A 47 0.44 6.98 18.14
CA GLY A 47 1.69 7.53 17.61
C GLY A 47 2.40 6.61 16.60
N GLU A 48 1.80 5.49 16.23
CA GLU A 48 2.36 4.48 15.33
C GLU A 48 1.34 4.05 14.28
N LEU A 49 1.80 3.69 13.08
CA LEU A 49 0.96 3.11 12.04
C LEU A 49 1.21 1.60 11.96
N VAL A 50 0.43 0.86 12.74
CA VAL A 50 0.49 -0.60 12.78
C VAL A 50 -0.71 -1.21 12.05
N THR A 51 -0.45 -2.12 11.12
CA THR A 51 -1.49 -2.80 10.34
C THR A 51 -1.25 -4.31 10.27
N VAL A 52 -2.32 -5.07 10.03
CA VAL A 52 -2.25 -6.54 9.89
C VAL A 52 -1.76 -6.92 8.49
N ILE A 53 -0.88 -7.92 8.41
CA ILE A 53 -0.49 -8.55 7.15
C ILE A 53 -1.63 -9.46 6.68
N ARG A 54 -2.14 -9.22 5.48
CA ARG A 54 -3.29 -9.94 4.89
C ARG A 54 -2.87 -10.55 3.56
N GLU A 55 -3.49 -11.66 3.20
CA GLU A 55 -3.19 -12.35 1.93
C GLU A 55 -3.18 -11.43 0.69
N PRO A 56 -4.12 -10.47 0.52
CA PRO A 56 -4.11 -9.60 -0.66
C PRO A 56 -2.84 -8.76 -0.85
N ILE A 57 -2.09 -8.43 0.21
CA ILE A 57 -0.84 -7.67 0.04
C ILE A 57 0.29 -8.55 -0.52
N LEU A 58 0.28 -9.86 -0.25
CA LEU A 58 1.24 -10.81 -0.83
C LEU A 58 0.97 -10.99 -2.33
N GLU A 59 -0.30 -11.06 -2.73
CA GLU A 59 -0.69 -11.12 -4.15
C GLU A 59 -0.27 -9.85 -4.89
N VAL A 60 -0.55 -8.67 -4.32
CA VAL A 60 -0.13 -7.38 -4.91
C VAL A 60 1.39 -7.31 -5.03
N SER A 61 2.13 -7.75 -4.01
CA SER A 61 3.60 -7.80 -4.04
C SER A 61 4.12 -8.70 -5.17
N SER A 62 3.53 -9.89 -5.32
CA SER A 62 3.85 -10.83 -6.39
C SER A 62 3.57 -10.24 -7.77
N CYS A 63 2.41 -9.61 -7.94
CA CYS A 63 2.04 -8.91 -9.17
C CYS A 63 2.98 -7.75 -9.51
N MET A 64 3.36 -6.94 -8.52
CA MET A 64 4.30 -5.82 -8.71
C MET A 64 5.70 -6.31 -9.10
N SER A 65 6.14 -7.46 -8.58
CA SER A 65 7.48 -8.02 -8.87
C SER A 65 7.72 -8.38 -10.34
N VAL A 66 6.64 -8.66 -11.09
CA VAL A 66 6.71 -9.06 -12.51
C VAL A 66 6.45 -7.91 -13.49
N VAL A 67 6.13 -6.71 -12.98
CA VAL A 67 5.89 -5.52 -13.82
C VAL A 67 7.18 -5.14 -14.54
N ARG A 68 7.11 -5.00 -15.87
CA ARG A 68 8.24 -4.51 -16.67
C ARG A 68 7.83 -3.29 -17.50
N PRO A 69 8.74 -2.33 -17.71
CA PRO A 69 8.46 -1.13 -18.52
C PRO A 69 8.10 -1.43 -19.99
N SER A 70 8.49 -2.61 -20.50
CA SER A 70 8.22 -3.02 -21.88
C SER A 70 6.78 -3.47 -22.12
N PHE A 71 5.99 -3.69 -21.08
CA PHE A 71 4.59 -4.12 -21.17
C PHE A 71 3.65 -2.96 -20.82
N PRO A 72 2.39 -3.00 -21.28
CA PRO A 72 1.37 -2.06 -20.84
C PRO A 72 1.24 -2.03 -19.31
N ALA A 73 0.88 -0.87 -18.75
CA ALA A 73 0.73 -0.69 -17.32
C ALA A 73 -0.24 -1.72 -16.72
N LEU A 74 0.21 -2.42 -15.66
CA LEU A 74 -0.61 -3.36 -14.91
C LEU A 74 -1.73 -2.61 -14.19
N ARG A 75 -2.98 -3.07 -14.36
CA ARG A 75 -4.16 -2.51 -13.69
C ARG A 75 -4.69 -3.52 -12.69
N MET A 76 -4.59 -3.19 -11.40
CA MET A 76 -5.11 -4.01 -10.31
C MET A 76 -6.34 -3.34 -9.69
N VAL A 77 -7.33 -4.15 -9.31
CA VAL A 77 -8.55 -3.69 -8.63
C VAL A 77 -8.74 -4.51 -7.36
N LEU A 78 -8.76 -3.84 -6.21
CA LEU A 78 -9.13 -4.45 -4.94
C LEU A 78 -10.66 -4.47 -4.81
N TRP A 79 -11.26 -5.64 -4.90
CA TRP A 79 -12.71 -5.86 -4.81
C TRP A 79 -13.10 -6.62 -3.54
N GLY A 80 -14.33 -6.41 -3.05
CA GLY A 80 -14.90 -7.16 -1.95
C GLY A 80 -15.99 -6.39 -1.18
N PRO A 81 -16.69 -7.03 -0.24
CA PRO A 81 -17.74 -6.42 0.57
C PRO A 81 -17.30 -5.16 1.33
N PHE A 82 -18.25 -4.31 1.72
CA PHE A 82 -17.96 -3.12 2.54
C PHE A 82 -17.29 -3.50 3.88
N GLY A 83 -16.37 -2.67 4.37
CA GLY A 83 -15.68 -2.92 5.65
C GLY A 83 -14.58 -4.00 5.64
N THR A 84 -14.31 -4.64 4.50
CA THR A 84 -13.30 -5.72 4.41
C THR A 84 -11.84 -5.26 4.37
N GLY A 85 -11.55 -3.97 4.56
CA GLY A 85 -10.17 -3.47 4.65
C GLY A 85 -9.44 -3.20 3.32
N LYS A 86 -10.16 -3.10 2.20
CA LYS A 86 -9.59 -2.77 0.87
C LYS A 86 -8.70 -1.53 0.89
N SER A 87 -9.18 -0.45 1.50
CA SER A 87 -8.42 0.81 1.61
C SER A 87 -7.17 0.65 2.48
N VAL A 88 -7.18 -0.24 3.48
CA VAL A 88 -5.98 -0.53 4.27
C VAL A 88 -4.96 -1.23 3.37
N THR A 89 -5.34 -2.31 2.70
CA THR A 89 -4.47 -3.03 1.75
C THR A 89 -3.92 -2.13 0.64
N LEU A 90 -4.71 -1.21 0.11
CA LEU A 90 -4.23 -0.22 -0.86
C LEU A 90 -3.08 0.62 -0.30
N ASN A 91 -3.23 1.15 0.92
CA ASN A 91 -2.15 1.93 1.54
C ASN A 91 -0.93 1.05 1.81
N GLN A 92 -1.09 -0.21 2.19
CA GLN A 92 0.04 -1.16 2.29
C GLN A 92 0.75 -1.34 0.95
N ALA A 93 0.02 -1.40 -0.17
CA ALA A 93 0.59 -1.47 -1.51
C ALA A 93 1.29 -0.17 -1.93
N VAL A 94 0.76 0.99 -1.54
CA VAL A 94 1.42 2.29 -1.73
C VAL A 94 2.74 2.34 -0.97
N TYR A 95 2.76 1.85 0.28
CA TYR A 95 4.01 1.74 1.04
C TYR A 95 5.00 0.76 0.41
N LEU A 96 4.53 -0.36 -0.14
CA LEU A 96 5.38 -1.26 -0.93
C LEU A 96 6.00 -0.55 -2.15
N ALA A 97 5.21 0.23 -2.89
CA ALA A 97 5.73 1.02 -4.02
C ALA A 97 6.77 2.06 -3.56
N TYR A 98 6.57 2.63 -2.38
CA TYR A 98 7.50 3.59 -1.76
C TYR A 98 8.84 2.94 -1.42
N THR A 99 8.85 1.74 -0.83
CA THR A 99 10.10 1.02 -0.52
C THR A 99 10.85 0.57 -1.77
N GLN A 100 10.15 0.46 -2.90
CA GLN A 100 10.73 0.15 -4.22
C GLN A 100 11.14 1.40 -5.03
N ASN A 101 11.09 2.60 -4.44
CA ASN A 101 11.41 3.87 -5.11
C ASN A 101 10.59 4.14 -6.39
N MET A 102 9.31 3.72 -6.40
CA MET A 102 8.41 3.98 -7.52
C MET A 102 7.79 5.38 -7.44
N VAL A 103 7.34 5.90 -8.59
CA VAL A 103 6.54 7.14 -8.62
C VAL A 103 5.10 6.79 -8.25
N ILE A 104 4.59 7.45 -7.21
CA ILE A 104 3.27 7.19 -6.63
C ILE A 104 2.33 8.35 -6.96
N VAL A 105 1.18 8.03 -7.56
CA VAL A 105 0.08 8.97 -7.75
C VAL A 105 -1.14 8.39 -7.03
N GLN A 106 -1.51 9.01 -5.91
CA GLN A 106 -2.66 8.58 -5.11
C GLN A 106 -3.77 9.63 -5.19
N HIS A 107 -4.96 9.21 -5.66
CA HIS A 107 -6.14 10.07 -5.65
C HIS A 107 -6.92 9.89 -4.34
N PRO A 108 -7.15 10.96 -3.56
CA PRO A 108 -8.01 10.89 -2.38
C PRO A 108 -9.48 10.80 -2.80
N GLY A 109 -10.07 9.61 -2.78
CA GLY A 109 -11.51 9.45 -3.02
C GLY A 109 -11.97 8.00 -2.93
N GLY A 110 -13.08 7.74 -2.22
CA GLY A 110 -13.64 6.41 -1.94
C GLY A 110 -14.25 5.65 -3.14
N LYS A 111 -13.67 5.82 -4.34
CA LYS A 111 -14.03 5.11 -5.58
C LYS A 111 -13.12 3.90 -5.77
N PRO A 112 -13.43 2.93 -6.66
CA PRO A 112 -12.53 1.81 -6.97
C PRO A 112 -11.13 2.34 -7.29
N PHE A 113 -10.16 1.94 -6.47
CA PHE A 113 -8.79 2.41 -6.56
C PHE A 113 -8.03 1.56 -7.56
N VAL A 114 -7.38 2.22 -8.51
CA VAL A 114 -6.46 1.60 -9.46
C VAL A 114 -5.05 1.93 -8.99
N ILE A 115 -4.24 0.90 -8.73
CA ILE A 115 -2.80 1.07 -8.53
C ILE A 115 -2.18 1.14 -9.93
N CYS A 116 -1.66 2.31 -10.32
CA CYS A 116 -0.81 2.44 -11.50
C CYS A 116 0.65 2.49 -11.02
N ALA A 117 1.35 1.36 -11.11
CA ALA A 117 2.79 1.33 -10.84
C ALA A 117 3.54 1.84 -12.09
N PHE A 118 4.21 2.99 -11.96
CA PHE A 118 5.07 3.54 -13.00
C PHE A 118 6.53 3.46 -12.56
N ASN A 119 7.36 2.82 -13.39
CA ASN A 119 8.79 2.70 -13.14
C ASN A 119 9.54 3.73 -13.99
N HIS A 120 10.21 4.70 -13.32
CA HIS A 120 11.13 5.77 -13.78
C HIS A 120 10.95 6.52 -15.13
N HIS A 121 10.02 6.15 -16.01
CA HIS A 121 9.96 6.62 -17.40
C HIS A 121 8.60 7.14 -17.88
N CYS A 122 7.61 7.35 -17.01
CA CYS A 122 6.35 7.97 -17.44
C CYS A 122 6.35 9.48 -17.25
N VAL A 123 6.97 10.14 -18.23
CA VAL A 123 6.57 11.47 -18.70
C VAL A 123 5.30 11.27 -19.53
N ASN A 124 4.27 12.08 -19.26
CA ASN A 124 2.98 12.18 -19.96
C ASN A 124 1.93 11.10 -19.72
N MET A 125 1.04 11.36 -18.75
CA MET A 125 -0.39 11.10 -18.87
C MET A 125 -1.14 12.07 -17.96
N PHE A 126 -1.50 13.23 -18.52
CA PHE A 126 -2.72 13.96 -18.17
C PHE A 126 -3.85 13.43 -19.05
#